data_AF-A0A7U9QUN8-F1
#
_entry.id   AF-A0A7U9QUN8-F1
#
_cell.length_a   1.000
_cell.length_b   1.000
_cell.length_c   1.000
_cell.angle_alpha   90.00
_cell.angle_beta   90.00
_cell.angle_gamma   90.00
#
_symmetry.space_group_name_H-M   'P 1'
#
loop_
_entity.id
_entity.type
_entity.pdbx_description
1 polymer ?
#
loop_
_entity_poly.entity_id
_entity_poly.type
_entity_poly.pdbx_seq_one_letter_code
_entity_poly.pdbx_strand_id
1 'polypeptide(L)' 'MGGEIITIGSDSHDPEHLGVGIEEAKSVLKDLGFRYFCTYDKMKPIFWRL' A
#
# COMPACT_ATOMS: atom_id res chain seq x y z
N MET A 1 -7.75 16.23 -9.48
CA MET A 1 -7.84 14.82 -9.01
C MET A 1 -7.30 14.80 -7.59
N GLY A 2 -8.14 14.52 -6.59
CA GLY A 2 -7.81 14.65 -5.16
C GLY A 2 -8.00 13.34 -4.41
N GLY A 3 -7.45 12.24 -4.95
CA GLY A 3 -7.54 10.94 -4.28
C GLY A 3 -6.67 10.90 -3.03
N GLU A 4 -7.25 10.53 -1.89
CA GLU A 4 -6.55 10.32 -0.60
C GLU A 4 -6.16 8.85 -0.34
N ILE A 5 -6.66 7.92 -1.17
CA ILE A 5 -6.51 6.47 -0.94
C ILE A 5 -5.34 5.92 -1.74
N ILE A 6 -4.39 5.29 -1.04
CA ILE A 6 -3.25 4.59 -1.64
C ILE A 6 -3.29 3.14 -1.20
N THR A 7 -3.34 2.21 -2.15
CA THR A 7 -3.15 0.77 -1.91
C THR A 7 -1.75 0.36 -2.37
N ILE A 8 -1.20 -0.71 -1.80
CA ILE A 8 0.11 -1.25 -2.17
C ILE A 8 -0.08 -2.72 -2.54
N GLY A 9 0.45 -3.12 -3.69
CA GLY A 9 0.46 -4.50 -4.16
C GLY A 9 1.76 -4.79 -4.89
N SER A 10 2.31 -5.99 -4.70
CA SER A 10 3.53 -6.42 -5.37
C SER A 10 3.31 -6.87 -6.83
N ASP A 11 2.05 -7.10 -7.21
CA ASP A 11 1.66 -7.66 -8.51
C ASP A 11 2.44 -8.95 -8.86
N SER A 12 2.69 -9.76 -7.84
CA SER A 12 3.49 -10.96 -7.95
C SER A 12 2.74 -12.04 -8.74
N HIS A 13 3.43 -12.62 -9.71
CA HIS A 13 2.94 -13.77 -10.47
C HIS A 13 3.56 -15.11 -10.00
N ASP A 14 4.52 -15.05 -9.07
CA ASP A 14 5.20 -16.20 -8.46
C ASP A 14 5.22 -16.07 -6.92
N PRO A 15 5.06 -17.18 -6.16
CA PRO A 15 5.05 -17.14 -4.70
C PRO A 15 6.33 -16.57 -4.07
N GLU A 16 7.46 -16.79 -4.72
CA GLU A 16 8.80 -16.34 -4.26
C GLU A 16 8.92 -14.81 -4.23
N HIS A 17 8.14 -14.12 -5.06
CA HIS A 17 8.12 -12.66 -5.15
C HIS A 17 6.97 -12.03 -4.36
N LEU A 18 6.22 -12.81 -3.57
CA LEU A 18 5.07 -12.30 -2.83
C LEU A 18 5.50 -11.19 -1.87
N GLY A 19 4.93 -9.99 -2.05
CA GLY A 19 5.21 -8.84 -1.18
C GLY A 19 6.54 -8.11 -1.43
N VAL A 20 7.31 -8.50 -2.45
CA VAL A 20 8.51 -7.75 -2.87
C VAL A 20 8.14 -6.29 -3.17
N GLY A 21 8.92 -5.34 -2.64
CA GLY A 21 8.71 -3.90 -2.85
C GLY A 21 7.68 -3.24 -1.92
N ILE A 22 6.93 -4.00 -1.11
CA ILE A 22 5.88 -3.43 -0.24
C ILE A 22 6.49 -2.53 0.85
N GLU A 23 7.58 -2.95 1.49
CA GLU A 23 8.20 -2.15 2.56
C GLU A 23 8.93 -0.92 2.01
N GLU A 24 9.60 -1.06 0.86
CA GLU A 24 10.22 0.06 0.15
C GLU A 24 9.16 1.09 -0.26
N ALA A 25 8.02 0.64 -0.80
CA ALA A 25 6.91 1.53 -1.13
C ALA A 25 6.38 2.26 0.11
N LYS A 26 6.22 1.59 1.24
CA LYS A 26 5.83 2.24 2.50
C LYS A 26 6.84 3.29 2.94
N SER A 27 8.15 3.02 2.82
CA SER A 27 9.20 4.00 3.15
C SER A 27 9.09 5.24 2.27
N VAL A 28 8.98 5.07 0.95
CA VAL A 28 8.83 6.19 0.02
C VAL A 28 7.57 7.01 0.34
N LEU A 29 6.45 6.35 0.66
CA LEU A 29 5.21 7.05 1.02
C LEU A 29 5.37 7.86 2.31
N LYS A 30 6.09 7.35 3.31
CA LYS A 30 6.42 8.12 4.54
C LYS A 30 7.24 9.36 4.21
N ASP A 31 8.27 9.21 3.38
CA ASP A 31 9.16 10.31 3.00
C ASP A 31 8.43 11.40 2.22
N LEU A 32 7.41 11.02 1.44
CA LEU A 32 6.50 11.94 0.74
C LEU A 32 5.44 12.59 1.66
N GLY A 33 5.38 12.20 2.93
CA GLY A 33 4.45 12.77 3.93
C GLY A 33 3.08 12.09 4.00
N PHE A 34 2.89 10.93 3.36
CA PHE A 34 1.67 10.14 3.54
C PHE A 34 1.65 9.53 4.94
N ARG A 35 0.48 9.56 5.58
CA ARG A 35 0.27 9.03 6.94
C ARG A 35 -0.37 7.65 6.97
N TYR A 36 -1.05 7.28 5.89
CA TYR A 36 -1.83 6.05 5.81
C TYR A 36 -1.71 5.41 4.43
N PHE A 37 -1.82 4.08 4.41
CA PHE A 37 -2.17 3.30 3.22
C PHE A 37 -3.48 2.55 3.50
N CYS A 38 -4.13 2.06 2.47
CA CYS A 38 -5.43 1.44 2.53
C CYS A 38 -5.34 -0.03 2.08
N THR A 39 -6.03 -0.91 2.80
CA THR A 39 -6.45 -2.23 2.30
C THR A 39 -7.97 -2.29 2.21
N TYR A 40 -8.50 -3.38 1.67
CA TYR A 40 -9.94 -3.58 1.57
C TYR A 40 -10.33 -4.94 2.15
N ASP A 41 -11.39 -4.96 2.96
CA ASP A 41 -12.10 -6.17 3.33
C ASP A 41 -13.58 -6.00 2.93
N LYS A 42 -14.13 -6.94 2.16
CA LYS A 42 -15.52 -6.90 1.68
C LYS A 42 -15.92 -5.54 1.08
N MET A 43 -15.07 -5.00 0.21
CA MET A 43 -15.22 -3.68 -0.44
C MET A 43 -15.26 -2.48 0.53
N LYS A 44 -14.90 -2.67 1.79
CA LYS A 44 -14.78 -1.58 2.77
C LYS A 44 -13.29 -1.19 2.91
N PRO A 45 -12.94 0.10 2.76
CA PRO A 45 -11.58 0.57 2.96
C PRO A 45 -11.20 0.48 4.43
N ILE A 46 -9.98 0.02 4.69
CA ILE A 46 -9.36 -0.02 6.01
C ILE A 46 -8.04 0.74 5.92
N PHE A 47 -7.92 1.81 6.70
CA PHE A 47 -6.73 2.65 6.71
C PHE A 47 -5.75 2.18 7.78
N TRP A 48 -4.52 1.94 7.36
CA TRP A 48 -3.40 1.54 8.20
C TRP A 48 -2.39 2.66 8.26
N ARG A 49 -1.89 2.97 9.46
CA ARG A 49 -0.83 3.97 9.61
C ARG A 49 0.44 3.43 8.93
N LEU A 50 1.05 4.26 8.09
CA LEU A 50 2.35 3.97 7.49
C LEU A 50 3.42 3.93 8.60
#